data_AF-A0A522Q2U1-F1
#
_entry.id   AF-A0A522Q2U1-F1
#
_cell.length_a   1.000
_cell.length_b   1.000
_cell.length_c   1.000
_cell.angle_alpha   90.00
_cell.angle_beta   90.00
_cell.angle_gamma   90.00
#
_symmetry.space_group_name_H-M   'P 1'
#
loop_
_entity.id
_entity.type
_entity.pdbx_description
1 polymer ?
#
loop_
_entity_poly.entity_id
_entity_poly.type
_entity_poly.pdbx_seq_one_letter_code
_entity_poly.pdbx_strand_id
1 'polypeptide(L)'
;MAKGLLEGLVGRGLATDRKYLFVIDGSKALRVAINAAFGAENPVQRCRQHKLENVMGYLPEHLKDQTKAAMRAAFRLPGQGRDGAVGEAGGMAGTRISQRRHELARRFGGDVHGQSDGFVAEPLALSGIHQRD
;
A
#
# COMPACT_ATOMS: atom_id res chain seq x y z
N MET A 1 12.70 -23.65 -5.72
CA MET A 1 11.27 -23.73 -5.33
C MET A 1 10.38 -22.94 -6.29
N ALA A 2 10.37 -21.59 -6.28
CA ALA A 2 9.43 -20.79 -7.08
C ALA A 2 9.48 -21.03 -8.60
N LYS A 3 10.69 -21.17 -9.17
CA LYS A 3 10.89 -21.46 -10.60
C LYS A 3 10.27 -22.80 -11.01
N GLY A 4 10.57 -23.87 -10.28
CA GLY A 4 10.02 -25.21 -10.57
C GLY A 4 8.49 -25.29 -10.46
N LEU A 5 7.87 -24.50 -9.58
CA LEU A 5 6.40 -24.40 -9.53
C LEU A 5 5.84 -23.84 -10.84
N LEU A 6 6.38 -22.72 -11.31
CA LEU A 6 5.90 -22.05 -12.52
C LEU A 6 6.19 -22.88 -13.78
N GLU A 7 7.38 -23.47 -13.87
CA GLU A 7 7.73 -24.41 -14.94
C GLU A 7 6.80 -25.63 -14.95
N GLY A 8 6.43 -26.15 -13.78
CA GLY A 8 5.45 -27.22 -13.65
C GLY A 8 4.05 -26.81 -14.12
N LEU A 9 3.66 -25.54 -14.04
CA LEU A 9 2.41 -25.06 -14.62
C LEU A 9 2.49 -24.99 -16.14
N VAL A 10 3.59 -24.45 -16.67
CA VAL A 10 3.84 -24.38 -18.13
C VAL A 10 3.89 -25.78 -18.74
N GLY A 11 4.60 -26.72 -18.11
CA GLY A 11 4.66 -28.11 -18.56
C GLY A 11 3.33 -28.85 -18.54
N ARG A 12 2.33 -28.35 -17.79
CA ARG A 12 0.95 -28.85 -17.79
C ARG A 12 0.05 -28.14 -18.80
N GLY A 13 0.61 -27.29 -19.65
CA GLY A 13 -0.11 -26.60 -20.74
C GLY A 13 -0.56 -25.18 -20.40
N LEU A 14 -0.04 -24.56 -19.34
CA LEU A 14 -0.29 -23.13 -19.12
C LEU A 14 0.46 -22.32 -20.19
N ALA A 15 -0.30 -21.67 -21.07
CA ALA A 15 0.22 -20.85 -22.16
C ALA A 15 1.07 -19.67 -21.61
N THR A 16 2.20 -19.37 -22.25
CA THR A 16 3.11 -18.28 -21.84
C THR A 16 3.08 -17.09 -22.79
N ASP A 17 2.41 -17.22 -23.93
CA ASP A 17 2.25 -16.21 -24.97
C ASP A 17 1.14 -15.19 -24.66
N ARG A 18 0.38 -15.41 -23.58
CA ARG A 18 -0.68 -14.52 -23.11
C ARG A 18 -0.16 -13.56 -22.06
N LYS A 19 -0.71 -12.35 -22.02
CA LYS A 19 -0.48 -11.43 -20.90
C LYS A 19 -1.27 -11.87 -19.67
N TYR A 20 -0.57 -12.00 -18.55
CA TYR A 20 -1.13 -12.30 -17.24
C TYR A 20 -0.90 -11.13 -16.27
N LEU A 21 -1.88 -10.91 -15.39
CA LEU A 21 -1.65 -10.14 -14.18
C LEU A 21 -1.23 -11.10 -13.06
N PHE A 22 0.02 -11.01 -12.63
CA PHE A 22 0.49 -11.78 -11.48
C PHE A 22 0.21 -11.00 -10.19
N VAL A 23 -0.67 -11.53 -9.33
CA VAL A 23 -0.96 -10.96 -8.01
C VAL A 23 -0.26 -11.78 -6.94
N ILE A 24 0.78 -11.23 -6.32
CA ILE A 24 1.62 -11.94 -5.34
C ILE A 24 1.70 -11.15 -4.03
N ASP A 25 1.78 -11.81 -2.87
CA ASP A 25 2.00 -11.06 -1.61
C ASP A 25 3.36 -10.32 -1.67
N GLY A 26 4.40 -11.04 -2.05
CA GLY A 26 5.61 -10.53 -2.68
C GLY A 26 6.85 -11.32 -2.32
N SER A 27 7.75 -11.45 -3.29
CA SER A 27 9.01 -12.18 -3.15
C SER A 27 9.89 -11.80 -4.32
N LYS A 28 11.15 -11.43 -4.05
CA LYS A 28 12.12 -11.12 -5.11
C LYS A 28 12.36 -12.35 -5.99
N ALA A 29 12.51 -13.53 -5.37
CA ALA A 29 12.68 -14.78 -6.09
C ALA A 29 11.46 -15.15 -6.96
N LEU A 30 10.24 -14.90 -6.47
CA LEU A 30 9.03 -15.14 -7.25
C LEU A 30 8.91 -14.18 -8.43
N ARG A 31 9.26 -12.90 -8.26
CA ARG A 31 9.30 -11.93 -9.36
C ARG A 31 10.29 -12.36 -10.45
N VAL A 32 11.49 -12.78 -10.06
CA VAL A 32 12.51 -13.29 -11.01
C VAL A 32 12.00 -14.55 -11.72
N ALA A 33 11.38 -15.48 -11.00
CA ALA A 33 10.82 -16.69 -11.58
C ALA A 33 9.69 -16.42 -12.58
N ILE A 34 8.80 -15.46 -12.28
CA ILE A 34 7.74 -15.01 -13.19
C ILE A 34 8.36 -14.45 -14.47
N ASN A 35 9.31 -13.53 -14.34
CA ASN A 35 9.99 -12.93 -15.49
C ASN A 35 10.70 -13.99 -16.35
N ALA A 36 11.30 -15.01 -15.73
CA ALA A 36 11.99 -16.08 -16.44
C ALA A 36 11.03 -17.03 -17.19
N ALA A 37 9.84 -17.31 -16.63
CA ALA A 37 8.89 -18.27 -17.22
C ALA A 37 7.90 -17.63 -18.20
N PHE A 38 7.49 -16.38 -17.96
CA PHE A 38 6.42 -15.71 -18.72
C PHE A 38 6.88 -14.43 -19.42
N GLY A 39 8.13 -14.00 -19.21
CA GLY A 39 8.64 -12.72 -19.71
C GLY A 39 8.34 -11.54 -18.77
N ALA A 40 9.15 -10.48 -18.89
CA ALA A 40 9.13 -9.32 -18.00
C ALA A 40 7.99 -8.32 -18.28
N GLU A 41 7.31 -8.46 -19.42
CA GLU A 41 6.21 -7.59 -19.87
C GLU A 41 4.91 -7.77 -19.08
N ASN A 42 4.82 -8.84 -18.28
CA ASN A 42 3.62 -9.10 -17.49
C ASN A 42 3.55 -8.17 -16.28
N PRO A 43 2.42 -7.46 -16.06
CA PRO A 43 2.24 -6.67 -14.86
C PRO A 43 2.25 -7.57 -13.62
N VAL A 44 2.98 -7.15 -12.59
CA VAL A 44 3.04 -7.82 -11.30
C VAL A 44 2.56 -6.86 -10.22
N GLN A 45 1.45 -7.22 -9.59
CA GLN A 45 0.80 -6.44 -8.53
C GLN A 45 1.00 -7.12 -7.17
N ARG A 46 1.23 -6.32 -6.12
CA ARG A 46 1.18 -6.85 -4.75
C ARG A 46 -0.26 -7.10 -4.31
N CYS A 47 -0.48 -8.25 -3.67
CA CYS A 47 -1.77 -8.66 -3.17
C CYS A 47 -2.22 -7.76 -2.02
N ARG A 48 -3.33 -7.05 -2.23
CA ARG A 48 -3.93 -6.15 -1.24
C ARG A 48 -4.53 -6.90 -0.06
N GLN A 49 -5.07 -8.10 -0.29
CA GLN A 49 -5.67 -8.92 0.77
C GLN A 49 -4.62 -9.41 1.76
N HIS A 50 -3.53 -10.01 1.28
CA HIS A 50 -2.41 -10.38 2.14
C HIS A 50 -1.83 -9.16 2.85
N LYS A 51 -1.73 -8.01 2.17
CA LYS A 51 -1.25 -6.79 2.84
C LYS A 51 -2.20 -6.32 3.95
N LEU A 52 -3.51 -6.45 3.79
CA LEU A 52 -4.48 -6.19 4.86
C LEU A 52 -4.27 -7.13 6.03
N GLU A 53 -4.21 -8.44 5.79
CA GLU A 53 -4.01 -9.45 6.83
C GLU A 53 -2.69 -9.24 7.57
N ASN A 54 -1.61 -8.97 6.83
CA ASN A 54 -0.31 -8.63 7.39
C ASN A 54 -0.39 -7.43 8.33
N VAL A 55 -1.18 -6.39 8.02
CA VAL A 55 -1.33 -5.23 8.91
C VAL A 55 -2.26 -5.55 10.08
N MET A 56 -3.38 -6.23 9.84
CA MET A 56 -4.36 -6.58 10.88
C MET A 56 -3.77 -7.52 11.94
N GLY A 57 -2.81 -8.38 11.55
CA GLY A 57 -2.15 -9.31 12.47
C GLY A 57 -1.30 -8.64 13.55
N TYR A 58 -0.84 -7.40 13.33
CA TYR A 58 0.01 -6.67 14.28
C TYR A 58 -0.72 -5.55 15.04
N LEU A 59 -1.96 -5.22 14.66
CA LEU A 59 -2.70 -4.11 15.28
C LEU A 59 -3.45 -4.55 16.54
N PRO A 60 -3.49 -3.70 17.59
CA PRO A 60 -4.45 -3.82 18.67
C PRO A 60 -5.88 -3.86 18.13
N GLU A 61 -6.75 -4.66 18.76
CA GLU A 61 -8.11 -4.95 18.27
C GLU A 61 -8.92 -3.67 17.98
N HIS A 62 -8.86 -2.69 18.88
CA HIS A 62 -9.59 -1.42 18.77
C HIS A 62 -9.19 -0.55 17.56
N LEU A 63 -8.04 -0.82 16.92
CA LEU A 63 -7.57 -0.08 15.74
C LEU A 63 -7.84 -0.79 14.41
N LYS A 64 -8.24 -2.08 14.44
CA LYS A 64 -8.33 -2.91 13.23
C LYS A 64 -9.39 -2.41 12.26
N ASP A 65 -10.60 -2.13 12.73
CA ASP A 65 -11.71 -1.74 11.86
C ASP A 65 -11.46 -0.40 11.15
N GLN A 66 -11.02 0.61 11.90
CA GLN A 66 -10.68 1.92 11.34
C GLN A 66 -9.54 1.80 10.32
N THR A 67 -8.48 1.06 10.65
CA THR A 67 -7.32 0.91 9.76
C THR A 67 -7.67 0.12 8.51
N LYS A 68 -8.46 -0.96 8.64
CA LYS A 68 -8.96 -1.76 7.51
C LYS A 68 -9.80 -0.91 6.56
N ALA A 69 -10.68 -0.06 7.09
CA ALA A 69 -11.49 0.86 6.29
C ALA A 69 -10.60 1.87 5.54
N ALA A 70 -9.63 2.48 6.24
CA ALA A 70 -8.69 3.43 5.65
C ALA A 70 -7.84 2.80 4.54
N MET A 71 -7.28 1.60 4.77
CA MET A 71 -6.51 0.87 3.76
C MET A 71 -7.33 0.53 2.52
N ARG A 72 -8.58 0.07 2.70
CA ARG A 72 -9.50 -0.22 1.58
C ARG A 72 -9.84 1.03 0.78
N ALA A 73 -10.02 2.17 1.43
CA ALA A 73 -10.22 3.44 0.75
C ALA A 73 -8.97 3.84 -0.06
N ALA A 74 -7.78 3.73 0.55
CA ALA A 74 -6.52 4.04 -0.11
C ALA A 74 -6.28 3.20 -1.37
N PHE A 75 -6.66 1.92 -1.37
CA PHE A 75 -6.53 1.05 -2.56
C PHE A 75 -7.41 1.45 -3.75
N ARG A 76 -8.41 2.31 -3.56
CA ARG A 76 -9.27 2.84 -4.62
C ARG A 76 -8.75 4.16 -5.19
N LEU A 77 -7.78 4.77 -4.52
CA LEU A 77 -7.15 5.97 -5.05
C LEU A 77 -6.33 5.61 -6.30
N PRO A 78 -6.31 6.48 -7.31
CA PRO A 78 -5.41 6.30 -8.44
C PRO A 78 -3.98 6.19 -7.93
N GLY A 79 -3.24 5.23 -8.46
CA GLY A 79 -1.83 5.10 -8.12
C GLY A 79 -1.07 6.32 -8.62
N GLN A 80 -0.25 6.94 -7.75
CA GLN A 80 0.83 7.79 -8.22
C GLN A 80 1.88 6.86 -8.83
N GLY A 81 1.73 6.58 -10.13
CA GLY A 81 2.76 5.89 -10.89
C GLY A 81 4.06 6.69 -10.83
N ARG A 82 5.20 5.99 -10.76
CA ARG A 82 6.52 6.62 -10.99
C ARG A 82 6.74 7.02 -12.44
N ASP A 83 5.79 6.69 -13.32
CA ASP A 83 5.80 7.04 -14.73
C ASP A 83 4.88 8.25 -14.91
N GLY A 84 5.52 9.42 -15.07
CA GLY A 84 4.91 10.74 -14.98
C GLY A 84 3.90 11.08 -16.07
N ALA A 85 2.65 10.63 -15.89
CA ALA A 85 1.49 11.22 -16.52
C ALA A 85 0.51 11.66 -15.42
N VAL A 86 0.71 12.87 -14.92
CA VAL A 86 -0.28 13.60 -14.11
C VAL A 86 -1.48 13.89 -15.01
N GLY A 87 -2.47 12.99 -14.99
CA GLY A 87 -3.82 13.31 -15.41
C GLY A 87 -4.47 14.20 -14.35
N GLU A 88 -4.86 15.40 -14.76
CA GLU A 88 -5.50 16.43 -13.93
C GLU A 88 -6.82 15.92 -13.31
N ALA A 89 -6.73 15.30 -12.13
CA ALA A 89 -7.90 14.98 -11.30
C ALA A 89 -7.50 14.95 -9.81
N GLY A 90 -6.78 15.98 -9.38
CA GLY A 90 -6.23 16.12 -8.03
C GLY A 90 -6.80 17.29 -7.25
N GLY A 91 -8.07 17.63 -7.42
CA GLY A 91 -8.76 18.67 -6.62
C GLY A 91 -9.91 18.08 -5.82
N MET A 92 -9.97 18.39 -4.52
CA MET A 92 -11.15 18.28 -3.63
C MET A 92 -11.44 17.02 -2.78
N ALA A 93 -10.57 16.01 -2.68
CA ALA A 93 -10.83 14.90 -1.74
C ALA A 93 -10.17 15.07 -0.35
N GLY A 94 -9.09 15.86 -0.24
CA GLY A 94 -8.28 15.98 0.99
C GLY A 94 -8.87 16.84 2.11
N THR A 95 -9.81 17.74 1.79
CA THR A 95 -10.33 18.73 2.76
C THR A 95 -11.48 18.23 3.64
N ARG A 96 -12.11 17.10 3.31
CA ARG A 96 -13.32 16.64 4.02
C ARG A 96 -13.07 15.73 5.22
N ILE A 97 -11.86 15.21 5.40
CA ILE A 97 -11.50 14.39 6.57
C ILE A 97 -11.14 15.27 7.79
N SER A 98 -10.58 16.47 7.60
CA SER A 98 -10.20 17.35 8.72
C SER A 98 -11.41 18.01 9.39
N GLN A 99 -12.45 18.36 8.62
CA GLN A 99 -13.63 19.06 9.14
C GLN A 99 -14.49 18.16 10.06
N ARG A 100 -14.51 16.85 9.84
CA ARG A 100 -15.31 15.90 10.63
C ARG A 100 -14.71 15.56 12.00
N ARG A 101 -13.43 15.88 12.25
CA ARG A 101 -12.81 15.73 13.58
C ARG A 101 -13.26 16.84 14.55
N HIS A 102 -13.45 18.06 14.04
CA HIS A 102 -13.91 19.20 14.86
C HIS A 102 -15.39 19.08 15.26
N GLU A 103 -16.23 18.52 14.38
CA GLU A 103 -17.66 18.35 14.62
C GLU A 103 -17.97 17.25 15.66
N LEU A 104 -17.15 16.18 15.70
CA LEU A 104 -17.31 15.10 16.67
C LEU A 104 -16.87 15.53 18.09
N ALA A 105 -15.86 16.39 18.19
CA ALA A 105 -15.38 16.93 19.47
C ALA A 105 -16.41 17.84 20.18
N ARG A 106 -17.32 18.48 19.43
CA ARG A 106 -18.40 19.31 20.02
C ARG A 106 -19.62 18.50 20.48
N ARG A 107 -19.79 17.26 20.03
CA ARG A 107 -20.96 16.42 20.38
C ARG A 107 -20.78 15.63 21.69
N PHE A 108 -19.56 15.32 22.07
CA PHE A 108 -19.25 14.55 23.29
C PHE A 108 -18.54 15.43 24.32
N GLY A 109 -19.20 16.53 24.72
CA GLY A 109 -18.68 17.48 25.69
C GLY A 109 -18.07 16.78 26.90
N GLY A 110 -16.76 16.96 27.06
CA GLY A 110 -15.99 16.50 28.20
C GLY A 110 -14.81 17.43 28.37
N ASP A 111 -14.85 18.24 29.43
CA ASP A 111 -13.77 19.12 29.83
C ASP A 111 -12.49 18.31 30.08
N VAL A 112 -11.46 18.53 29.26
CA VAL A 112 -10.11 18.05 29.54
C VAL A 112 -9.25 19.23 29.95
N HIS A 113 -9.32 19.57 31.23
CA HIS A 113 -8.29 20.36 31.88
C HIS A 113 -7.04 19.47 32.01
N GLY A 114 -6.03 19.69 31.17
CA GLY A 114 -4.80 18.89 31.18
C GLY A 114 -3.76 19.44 30.21
N GLN A 115 -2.77 20.15 30.77
CA GLN A 115 -1.52 20.68 30.23
C GLN A 115 -1.20 20.43 28.74
N SER A 116 -1.03 21.54 28.03
CA SER A 116 -0.45 21.62 26.68
C SER A 116 1.07 21.42 26.73
N ASP A 117 1.54 20.21 26.45
CA ASP A 117 2.91 20.02 25.98
C ASP A 117 2.90 20.04 24.45
N GLY A 118 3.42 21.14 23.90
CA GLY A 118 3.48 21.41 22.48
C GLY A 118 4.38 20.41 21.75
N PHE A 119 3.80 19.70 20.78
CA PHE A 119 4.57 19.01 19.75
C PHE A 119 4.76 19.93 18.55
N VAL A 120 5.86 20.69 18.55
CA VAL A 120 6.39 21.35 17.35
C VAL A 120 7.19 20.31 16.56
N ALA A 121 6.70 19.94 15.38
CA ALA A 121 7.46 19.15 14.42
C ALA A 121 8.32 20.09 13.57
N GLU A 122 9.62 20.17 13.87
CA GLU A 122 10.60 20.73 12.95
C GLU A 122 10.78 19.81 11.72
N PRO A 123 10.97 20.37 10.51
CA PRO A 123 11.18 19.59 9.30
C PRO A 123 12.65 19.15 9.21
N LEU A 124 12.95 17.90 9.54
CA LEU A 124 14.27 17.32 9.28
C LEU A 124 14.45 17.09 7.77
N ALA A 125 15.25 17.96 7.16
CA ALA A 125 15.83 17.77 5.84
C ALA A 125 16.84 16.60 5.89
N LEU A 126 16.47 15.43 5.36
CA LEU A 126 17.43 14.35 5.11
C LEU A 126 18.21 14.64 3.81
N SER A 127 19.32 15.34 3.98
CA SER A 127 20.42 15.33 3.03
C SER A 127 21.30 14.09 3.28
N GLY A 128 21.64 13.38 2.20
CA GLY A 128 22.82 12.52 2.07
C GLY A 128 22.90 11.27 2.97
N ILE A 129 22.53 10.12 2.42
CA ILE A 129 23.09 8.84 2.87
C ILE A 129 23.93 8.26 1.74
N HIS A 130 25.24 8.27 1.98
CA HIS A 130 26.33 7.90 1.10
C HIS A 130 26.44 6.36 1.01
N GLN A 131 26.73 5.85 -0.19
CA GLN A 131 27.13 4.46 -0.44
C GLN A 131 28.38 4.06 0.35
N ARG A 132 28.42 2.81 0.84
CA ARG A 132 29.64 1.99 0.94
C ARG A 132 29.27 0.52 0.71
N ASP A 133 29.99 -0.04 -0.27
CA ASP A 133 30.34 -1.43 -0.59
C ASP A 133 29.33 -2.57 -0.37
#